data_AF-A0A259ESJ6-F1
#
_entry.id   AF-A0A259ESJ6-F1
#
_cell.length_a   1.000
_cell.length_b   1.000
_cell.length_c   1.000
_cell.angle_alpha   90.00
_cell.angle_beta   90.00
_cell.angle_gamma   90.00
#
_symmetry.space_group_name_H-M   'P 1'
#
loop_
_entity.id
_entity.type
_entity.pdbx_description
1 polymer ?
#
loop_
_entity_poly.entity_id
_entity_poly.type
_entity_poly.pdbx_seq_one_letter_code
_entity_poly.pdbx_strand_id
1 'polypeptide(L)' 'MATIITITSGKGGVGKTTTSASIASGLALRGFKTAVIDFDVGLRNLDLIMGCERRVVYDFVNVIQGDANLHQALIK' A
#
# COMPACT_ATOMS: atom_id res chain seq x y z
N MET A 1 12.39 -1.59 15.97
CA MET A 1 12.40 -0.37 15.13
C MET A 1 11.93 -0.77 13.74
N ALA A 2 11.02 -0.02 13.11
CA ALA A 2 10.51 -0.36 11.79
C ALA A 2 11.40 0.24 10.68
N THR A 3 11.56 -0.47 9.57
CA THR A 3 12.28 0.02 8.39
C THR A 3 11.27 0.55 7.37
N ILE A 4 11.47 1.78 6.90
CA ILE A 4 10.62 2.41 5.87
C ILE A 4 11.38 2.38 4.56
N ILE A 5 10.79 1.79 3.52
CA ILE A 5 11.38 1.67 2.19
C ILE A 5 10.45 2.34 1.18
N THR A 6 10.95 3.39 0.53
CA THR A 6 10.20 4.10 -0.52
C THR A 6 10.57 3.56 -1.90
N ILE A 7 9.57 3.10 -2.66
CA ILE A 7 9.74 2.69 -4.05
C ILE A 7 9.35 3.86 -4.96
N THR A 8 10.33 4.47 -5.63
CA THR A 8 10.13 5.68 -6.45
C THR A 8 10.79 5.57 -7.83
N SER A 9 10.43 6.47 -8.73
CA SER A 9 10.99 6.59 -10.08
C SER A 9 10.61 7.95 -10.70
N GLY A 10 11.39 8.45 -11.65
CA GLY A 10 11.05 9.69 -12.37
C GLY A 10 10.00 9.55 -13.50
N LYS A 11 9.56 8.33 -13.85
CA LYS A 11 8.65 8.09 -14.98
C LYS A 11 7.43 7.23 -14.59
N GLY A 12 6.29 7.49 -15.22
CA GLY A 12 5.10 6.64 -15.14
C GLY A 12 5.30 5.27 -15.81
N GLY A 13 4.60 4.24 -15.33
CA GLY A 13 4.55 2.93 -16.01
C GLY A 13 5.80 2.04 -15.89
N VAL A 14 6.78 2.37 -15.04
CA VAL A 14 8.01 1.59 -14.88
C VAL A 14 7.91 0.40 -13.91
N GLY A 15 6.70 0.08 -13.42
CA GLY A 15 6.48 -1.07 -12.53
C GLY A 15 6.63 -0.81 -11.02
N LYS A 16 6.61 0.45 -10.56
CA LYS A 16 6.70 0.78 -9.11
C LYS A 16 5.72 0.00 -8.24
N THR A 17 4.45 -0.01 -8.62
CA THR A 17 3.37 -0.66 -7.85
C THR A 17 3.55 -2.18 -7.83
N THR A 18 3.87 -2.78 -8.98
CA THR A 18 4.19 -4.21 -9.09
C THR A 18 5.36 -4.61 -8.20
N THR A 19 6.43 -3.82 -8.22
CA THR A 19 7.62 -4.04 -7.38
C THR A 19 7.28 -3.90 -5.90
N SER A 20 6.51 -2.88 -5.52
CA SER A 20 6.09 -2.64 -4.13
C SER A 20 5.26 -3.81 -3.59
N ALA A 21 4.24 -4.25 -4.33
CA ALA A 21 3.40 -5.39 -3.98
C ALA A 21 4.21 -6.69 -3.86
N SER A 22 5.11 -6.96 -4.81
CA SER A 22 5.92 -8.18 -4.84
C SER A 22 6.92 -8.23 -3.68
N ILE A 23 7.64 -7.13 -3.41
CA ILE A 23 8.59 -7.06 -2.29
C ILE A 23 7.84 -7.19 -0.96
N ALA A 24 6.74 -6.47 -0.78
CA ALA A 24 5.96 -6.53 0.45
C ALA A 24 5.42 -7.93 0.73
N SER A 25 4.87 -8.58 -0.31
CA SER A 25 4.39 -9.97 -0.22
C SER A 25 5.52 -10.94 0.11
N GLY A 26 6.68 -10.80 -0.55
CA GLY A 26 7.85 -11.64 -0.28
C GLY A 26 8.39 -11.48 1.15
N LEU A 27 8.40 -10.27 1.69
CA LEU A 27 8.77 -10.02 3.08
C LEU A 27 7.75 -10.64 4.06
N ALA A 28 6.45 -10.46 3.80
CA ALA A 28 5.40 -11.05 4.62
C ALA A 28 5.47 -12.60 4.62
N LEU A 29 5.67 -13.22 3.45
CA LEU A 29 5.85 -14.67 3.31
C LEU A 29 7.08 -15.21 4.05
N ARG A 30 8.09 -14.37 4.29
CA ARG A 30 9.27 -14.71 5.10
C ARG A 30 9.08 -14.45 6.60
N GLY A 31 7.86 -14.13 7.03
CA GLY A 31 7.52 -13.93 8.44
C GLY A 31 7.76 -12.51 8.97
N PHE A 32 8.14 -11.55 8.10
CA PHE A 32 8.27 -10.16 8.52
C PHE A 32 6.90 -9.49 8.59
N LYS A 33 6.63 -8.75 9.67
CA LYS A 33 5.42 -7.93 9.78
C LYS A 33 5.54 -6.75 8.83
N THR A 34 4.91 -6.86 7.67
CA THR A 34 5.05 -5.90 6.57
C THR A 34 3.71 -5.23 6.25
N ALA A 35 3.75 -3.93 6.01
CA ALA A 35 2.65 -3.17 5.41
C ALA A 35 3.16 -2.50 4.14
N VAL A 36 2.32 -2.45 3.11
CA VAL A 36 2.57 -1.71 1.87
C VAL A 36 1.53 -0.62 1.76
N ILE A 37 1.96 0.59 1.42
CA ILE A 37 1.13 1.79 1.43
C ILE A 37 1.13 2.36 0.01
N ASP A 38 -0.07 2.61 -0.53
CA ASP A 38 -0.22 3.31 -1.81
C ASP A 38 -0.17 4.82 -1.56
N PHE A 39 0.76 5.50 -2.23
CA PHE A 39 0.88 6.96 -2.21
C PHE A 39 0.41 7.60 -3.53
N ASP A 40 -0.15 6.82 -4.46
CA ASP A 40 -0.71 7.31 -5.71
C ASP A 40 -2.15 7.82 -5.48
N VAL A 41 -2.24 9.06 -4.97
CA VAL A 41 -3.50 9.75 -4.66
C VAL A 41 -4.18 10.18 -5.97
N GLY A 42 -4.87 9.25 -6.63
CA GLY A 42 -5.69 9.53 -7.80
C GLY A 42 -5.97 8.33 -8.69
N LEU A 43 -5.07 7.35 -8.75
CA LEU A 43 -5.18 6.21 -9.67
C LEU A 43 -5.12 4.83 -9.00
N ARG A 44 -5.24 4.73 -7.67
CA ARG A 44 -5.44 3.50 -6.85
C ARG A 44 -5.12 2.20 -7.60
N ASN A 45 -3.84 1.84 -7.63
CA ASN A 45 -3.37 0.69 -8.40
C ASN A 45 -2.88 -0.45 -7.50
N LEU A 46 -2.51 -0.15 -6.26
CA LEU A 46 -1.94 -1.17 -5.38
C LEU A 46 -2.99 -2.18 -4.91
N ASP A 47 -4.17 -1.72 -4.54
CA ASP A 47 -5.31 -2.53 -4.12
C ASP A 47 -5.75 -3.52 -5.21
N LEU A 48 -5.77 -3.07 -6.47
CA LEU A 48 -6.03 -3.93 -7.64
C LEU A 48 -4.97 -5.03 -7.77
N ILE A 49 -3.68 -4.68 -7.67
CA ILE A 49 -2.59 -5.68 -7.76
C ILE A 49 -2.65 -6.67 -6.59
N MET A 50 -3.03 -6.20 -5.40
CA MET A 50 -3.16 -7.02 -4.20
C MET A 50 -4.49 -7.79 -4.14
N GLY A 51 -5.40 -7.60 -5.11
CA GLY A 51 -6.71 -8.25 -5.18
C GLY A 51 -7.62 -7.90 -4.00
N CYS A 52 -7.53 -6.68 -3.48
CA CYS A 52 -8.29 -6.23 -2.31
C CYS A 52 -9.15 -4.98 -2.55
N GLU A 53 -9.34 -4.58 -3.80
CA GLU A 53 -10.07 -3.38 -4.21
C GLU A 53 -11.50 -3.31 -3.65
N ARG A 54 -12.18 -4.46 -3.57
CA ARG A 54 -13.56 -4.54 -3.02
C ARG A 54 -13.63 -4.43 -1.50
N ARG A 55 -12.49 -4.42 -0.82
CA ARG A 55 -12.37 -4.33 0.65
C ARG A 55 -11.92 -2.94 1.10
N VAL A 56 -11.66 -2.02 0.17
CA VAL A 56 -11.26 -0.65 0.47
C VAL A 56 -12.48 0.16 0.90
N VAL A 57 -12.56 0.50 2.18
CA VAL A 57 -13.63 1.36 2.76
C VAL A 57 -13.13 2.78 3.02
N TYR A 58 -11.92 2.89 3.58
CA TYR A 58 -11.23 4.15 3.85
C TYR A 58 -9.84 4.11 3.23
N ASP A 59 -9.34 5.25 2.79
CA ASP A 59 -7.99 5.37 2.25
C ASP A 59 -7.05 6.16 3.18
N PHE A 60 -5.82 6.36 2.70
CA PHE A 60 -4.79 7.04 3.47
C PHE A 60 -5.13 8.52 3.74
N VAL A 61 -5.88 9.17 2.84
CA VAL A 61 -6.32 10.56 3.01
C VAL A 61 -7.34 10.65 4.14
N ASN A 62 -8.29 9.72 4.23
CA ASN A 62 -9.25 9.68 5.33
C ASN A 62 -8.55 9.57 6.70
N VAL A 63 -7.46 8.80 6.78
CA VAL A 63 -6.68 8.67 8.02
C VAL A 63 -5.95 9.96 8.37
N ILE A 64 -5.35 10.63 7.38
CA ILE A 64 -4.66 11.92 7.59
C ILE A 64 -5.63 13.01 8.04
N GLN A 65 -6.85 13.01 7.49
CA GLN A 65 -7.89 14.00 7.81
C GLN A 65 -8.63 13.72 9.13
N GLY A 66 -8.49 12.51 9.68
CA GLY A 66 -9.13 12.11 10.93
C GLY A 66 -10.53 11.52 10.77
N ASP A 67 -11.00 11.29 9.54
CA ASP A 67 -12.30 10.68 9.25
C ASP A 67 -12.33 9.16 9.54
N ALA A 68 -11.15 8.53 9.56
CA ALA A 68 -10.97 7.13 9.92
C ALA A 68 -9.67 6.93 10.70
N ASN A 69 -9.63 5.92 11.57
CA ASN A 69 -8.38 5.48 12.18
C ASN A 69 -7.67 4.44 11.30
N LEU A 70 -6.39 4.19 11.61
CA LEU A 70 -5.55 3.25 10.85
C LEU A 70 -6.12 1.81 10.84
N HIS A 71 -6.82 1.38 11.89
CA HIS A 71 -7.44 0.05 11.96
C HIS A 71 -8.62 -0.09 11.01
N GLN A 72 -9.35 1.00 10.73
CA GLN A 72 -10.47 1.01 9.79
C GLN A 72 -9.99 1.04 8.33
N ALA A 73 -8.85 1.70 8.06
CA ALA A 73 -8.30 1.81 6.71
C ALA A 73 -7.42 0.62 6.30
N LEU A 74 -6.77 -0.07 7.25
CA LEU A 74 -5.93 -1.22 6.97
C LEU A 74 -6.75 -2.45 6.54
N ILE A 75 -6.39 -3.00 5.38
CA ILE A 75 -6.88 -4.29 4.90
C ILE A 75 -5.93 -5.40 5.39
N LYS A 76 -6.48 -6.45 6.01
CA LYS A 76 -5.74 -7.62 6.52
C LYS A 76 -6.04 -8.88 5.71
#